data_AF-A0A0A3HW64-F1
#
_entry.id   AF-A0A0A3HW64-F1
#
_cell.length_a   1.000
_cell.length_b   1.000
_cell.length_c   1.000
_cell.angle_alpha   90.00
_cell.angle_beta   90.00
_cell.angle_gamma   90.00
#
_symmetry.space_group_name_H-M   'P 1'
#
loop_
_entity.id
_entity.type
_entity.pdbx_description
1 polymer ?
#
loop_
_entity_poly.entity_id
_entity_poly.type
_entity_poly.pdbx_seq_one_letter_code
_entity_poly.pdbx_strand_id
1 'polypeptide(L)'
;MELAFLTYVGVMSVVLCVFMYIDKSRARKHEWRISEKSLFTLAILGGACGGVLGMYLFRHKTKHNSFAFGFPIIAALQIFVVVRIFNIF
;
A
#
# COMPACT_ATOMS: atom_id res chain seq x y z
N MET A 1 4.63 13.25 18.98
CA MET A 1 3.52 12.36 18.54
C MET A 1 3.48 12.21 17.02
N GLU A 2 3.69 13.28 16.27
CA GLU A 2 3.71 13.25 14.79
C GLU A 2 4.82 12.38 14.20
N LEU A 3 6.05 12.44 14.75
CA LEU A 3 7.16 11.63 14.25
C LEU A 3 6.86 10.12 14.34
N ALA A 4 6.28 9.66 15.46
CA ALA A 4 5.91 8.26 15.64
C ALA A 4 4.85 7.81 14.61
N PHE A 5 3.91 8.68 14.26
CA PHE A 5 2.90 8.42 13.25
C PHE A 5 3.52 8.32 11.85
N LEU A 6 4.42 9.25 11.50
CA LEU A 6 5.16 9.20 10.23
C LEU A 6 6.04 7.94 10.12
N THR A 7 6.72 7.55 11.21
CA THR A 7 7.53 6.33 11.24
C THR A 7 6.64 5.09 11.06
N TYR A 8 5.47 5.04 11.72
CA TYR A 8 4.52 3.94 11.57
C TYR A 8 4.02 3.80 10.12
N VAL A 9 3.59 4.89 9.48
CA VAL A 9 3.16 4.90 8.07
C VAL A 9 4.31 4.51 7.13
N GLY A 10 5.53 4.98 7.40
CA GLY A 10 6.73 4.61 6.66
C GLY A 10 7.02 3.11 6.73
N VAL A 11 7.00 2.52 7.92
CA VAL A 11 7.19 1.08 8.13
C VAL A 11 6.10 0.28 7.42
N MET A 12 4.83 0.65 7.58
CA MET A 12 3.71 -0.03 6.92
C MET A 12 3.79 0.05 5.39
N SER A 13 4.30 1.16 4.85
CA SER A 13 4.56 1.32 3.42
C SER A 13 5.64 0.35 2.93
N VAL A 14 6.75 0.22 3.65
CA VAL A 14 7.81 -0.74 3.31
C VAL A 14 7.29 -2.17 3.38
N VAL A 15 6.55 -2.53 4.43
CA VAL A 15 5.93 -3.85 4.58
C VAL A 15 5.03 -4.16 3.39
N LEU A 16 4.11 -3.27 3.03
CA LEU A 16 3.21 -3.52 1.90
C LEU A 16 3.95 -3.64 0.56
N CYS A 17 4.98 -2.83 0.34
CA CYS A 17 5.84 -2.92 -0.84
C CYS A 17 6.53 -4.29 -0.93
N VAL A 18 7.07 -4.81 0.17
CA VAL A 18 7.67 -6.15 0.24
C VAL A 18 6.64 -7.25 -0.02
N PHE A 19 5.43 -7.14 0.54
CA PHE A 19 4.36 -8.10 0.26
C PHE A 19 3.98 -8.14 -1.22
N MET A 20 3.94 -6.98 -1.89
CA MET A 20 3.73 -6.93 -3.35
C MET A 20 4.88 -7.55 -4.14
N TYR A 21 6.13 -7.35 -3.72
CA TYR A 21 7.28 -8.02 -4.32
C TYR A 21 7.20 -9.54 -4.17
N ILE A 22 6.86 -10.01 -2.97
CA ILE A 22 6.68 -11.43 -2.67
C ILE A 22 5.56 -12.01 -3.54
N ASP A 23 4.43 -11.31 -3.69
CA ASP A 23 3.33 -11.78 -4.54
C ASP A 23 3.79 -11.97 -6.00
N LYS A 24 4.52 -10.99 -6.55
CA LYS A 24 5.10 -11.11 -7.89
C LYS A 24 6.10 -12.26 -7.99
N SER A 25 6.91 -12.49 -6.95
CA SER A 25 7.85 -13.61 -6.92
C SER A 25 7.13 -14.96 -6.90
N ARG A 26 6.09 -15.10 -6.07
CA ARG A 26 5.25 -16.30 -5.99
C ARG A 26 4.50 -16.56 -7.30
N ALA A 27 4.03 -15.50 -7.96
CA ALA A 27 3.44 -15.60 -9.30
C ALA A 27 4.40 -16.18 -10.34
N ARG A 28 5.70 -15.89 -10.25
CA ARG A 28 6.73 -16.50 -11.13
C ARG A 28 7.02 -17.95 -10.76
N LYS A 29 7.00 -18.28 -9.47
CA LYS A 29 7.23 -19.63 -8.94
C LYS A 29 6.01 -20.56 -9.03
N HIS A 30 4.89 -20.10 -9.60
CA HIS A 30 3.61 -20.83 -9.64
C HIS A 30 3.10 -21.24 -8.23
N GLU A 31 3.46 -20.46 -7.21
CA GLU A 31 3.02 -20.67 -5.84
C GLU A 31 1.71 -19.91 -5.55
N TRP A 32 1.12 -20.20 -4.39
CA TRP A 32 -0.12 -19.58 -3.94
C TRP A 32 0.04 -18.05 -3.78
N ARG A 33 -0.78 -17.30 -4.51
CA ARG A 33 -0.77 -15.83 -4.51
C ARG A 33 -1.41 -15.28 -3.24
N ILE A 34 -0.92 -14.14 -2.78
CA ILE A 34 -1.45 -13.42 -1.62
C ILE A 34 -2.83 -12.88 -2.00
N SER A 35 -3.80 -13.05 -1.11
CA SER A 35 -5.16 -12.55 -1.34
C SER A 35 -5.14 -11.02 -1.48
N GLU A 36 -5.89 -10.53 -2.47
CA GLU A 36 -6.06 -9.09 -2.71
C GLU A 36 -6.55 -8.37 -1.45
N LYS A 37 -7.44 -9.02 -0.68
CA LYS A 37 -7.98 -8.47 0.57
C LYS A 37 -6.88 -8.14 1.58
N SER A 38 -5.87 -9.01 1.74
CA SER A 38 -4.77 -8.79 2.67
C SER A 38 -3.91 -7.58 2.27
N LEU A 39 -3.65 -7.42 0.97
CA LEU A 39 -2.94 -6.26 0.44
C LEU A 39 -3.74 -4.96 0.67
N PHE A 40 -5.05 -5.02 0.48
CA PHE A 40 -5.95 -3.90 0.76
C PHE A 40 -6.01 -3.56 2.25
N THR A 41 -6.08 -4.55 3.15
CA THR A 41 -6.07 -4.32 4.60
C THR A 41 -4.77 -3.63 5.03
N LEU A 42 -3.62 -4.08 4.53
CA LEU A 42 -2.32 -3.44 4.78
C LEU A 42 -2.27 -2.01 4.23
N ALA A 43 -2.87 -1.74 3.07
CA ALA A 43 -2.98 -0.40 2.52
C ALA A 43 -3.76 0.52 3.46
N ILE A 44 -4.93 0.07 3.93
CA ILE A 44 -5.80 0.80 4.86
C ILE A 44 -5.09 1.07 6.20
N LEU A 45 -4.33 0.10 6.71
CA LEU A 45 -3.62 0.20 7.99
C LEU A 45 -2.44 1.19 8.03
N GLY A 46 -2.03 1.75 6.88
CA GLY A 46 -0.91 2.70 6.81
C GLY A 46 0.03 2.49 5.63
N GLY A 47 -0.18 1.43 4.83
CA GLY A 47 0.74 1.04 3.77
C GLY A 47 0.42 1.61 2.39
N ALA A 48 -0.62 2.44 2.23
CA ALA A 48 -1.16 2.78 0.90
C ALA A 48 -0.11 3.41 -0.02
N CYS A 49 0.74 4.30 0.49
CA CYS A 49 1.86 4.89 -0.25
C CYS A 49 2.83 3.83 -0.76
N GLY A 50 3.25 2.90 0.10
CA GLY A 50 4.11 1.77 -0.28
C GLY A 50 3.45 0.78 -1.23
N GLY A 51 2.13 0.61 -1.13
CA GLY A 51 1.34 -0.19 -2.06
C GLY A 51 1.24 0.42 -3.46
N VAL A 52 0.98 1.73 -3.56
CA VAL A 52 1.02 2.44 -4.84
C VAL A 52 2.41 2.34 -5.46
N LEU A 53 3.47 2.62 -4.68
CA LEU A 53 4.86 2.46 -5.12
C LEU A 53 5.14 1.03 -5.60
N GLY A 54 4.76 0.02 -4.81
CA GLY A 54 4.93 -1.39 -5.16
C GLY A 54 4.18 -1.78 -6.44
N MET A 55 2.96 -1.27 -6.65
CA MET A 55 2.20 -1.48 -7.89
C MET A 55 2.95 -0.96 -9.11
N TYR A 56 3.46 0.26 -9.07
CA TYR A 56 4.19 0.88 -10.18
C TYR A 56 5.56 0.24 -10.40
N LEU A 57 6.34 0.02 -9.34
CA LEU A 57 7.68 -0.59 -9.39
C LEU A 57 7.62 -2.01 -9.95
N PHE A 58 6.67 -2.81 -9.47
CA PHE A 58 6.55 -4.20 -9.87
C PHE A 58 5.62 -4.41 -11.06
N ARG A 59 5.01 -3.34 -11.61
CA ARG A 59 3.95 -3.40 -12.64
C ARG A 59 2.91 -4.47 -12.30
N HIS A 60 2.61 -4.58 -11.00
CA HIS A 60 1.83 -5.67 -10.46
C HIS A 60 0.35 -5.29 -10.52
N LYS A 61 -0.43 -6.02 -11.32
CA LYS A 61 -1.89 -5.83 -11.47
C LYS A 61 -2.34 -4.37 -11.73
N THR A 62 -1.55 -3.60 -12.49
CA THR A 62 -1.92 -2.23 -12.91
C THR A 62 -3.15 -2.16 -13.83
N LYS A 63 -3.52 -3.27 -14.49
CA LYS A 63 -4.75 -3.39 -15.30
C LYS A 63 -5.96 -3.95 -14.55
N HIS A 64 -5.80 -4.37 -13.29
CA HIS A 64 -6.93 -4.89 -12.52
C HIS A 64 -7.66 -3.70 -11.90
N ASN A 65 -8.89 -3.44 -12.35
CA ASN A 65 -9.65 -2.24 -11.94
C ASN A 65 -9.70 -2.04 -10.42
N SER A 66 -9.82 -3.13 -9.65
CA SER A 66 -9.80 -3.06 -8.19
C SER A 66 -8.51 -2.45 -7.65
N PHE A 67 -7.34 -2.84 -8.18
CA PHE A 67 -6.05 -2.29 -7.77
C PHE A 67 -5.79 -0.90 -8.34
N ALA A 68 -6.13 -0.69 -9.62
CA ALA A 68 -5.91 0.56 -10.32
C ALA A 68 -6.68 1.73 -9.72
N PHE A 69 -7.88 1.50 -9.19
CA PHE A 69 -8.66 2.53 -8.49
C PHE A 69 -8.53 2.45 -6.97
N GLY A 70 -8.54 1.25 -6.40
CA GLY A 70 -8.57 1.07 -4.94
C GLY A 70 -7.33 1.61 -4.24
N PHE A 71 -6.12 1.31 -4.73
CA PHE A 71 -4.88 1.80 -4.12
C PHE A 71 -4.74 3.32 -4.15
N PRO A 72 -4.93 4.02 -5.29
CA PRO A 72 -4.86 5.48 -5.30
C PRO A 72 -5.98 6.14 -4.50
N ILE A 73 -7.19 5.57 -4.43
CA ILE A 73 -8.27 6.11 -3.58
C ILE A 73 -7.88 6.02 -2.09
N ILE A 74 -7.36 4.86 -1.64
CA ILE A 74 -6.94 4.68 -0.24
C ILE A 74 -5.74 5.57 0.07
N ALA A 75 -4.79 5.70 -0.86
CA ALA A 75 -3.66 6.61 -0.70
C ALA A 75 -4.12 8.07 -0.60
N ALA A 76 -5.06 8.51 -1.44
CA ALA A 76 -5.63 9.85 -1.37
C ALA A 76 -6.33 10.11 -0.03
N LEU A 77 -7.10 9.13 0.47
CA LEU A 77 -7.76 9.20 1.77
C LEU A 77 -6.73 9.30 2.91
N GLN A 78 -5.65 8.51 2.86
CA GLN A 78 -4.57 8.58 3.85
C GLN A 78 -3.86 9.93 3.83
N ILE A 79 -3.50 10.43 2.65
CA ILE A 79 -2.88 11.75 2.49
C ILE A 79 -3.81 12.83 3.05
N PHE A 80 -5.11 12.77 2.76
CA PHE A 80 -6.08 13.70 3.32
C PHE A 80 -6.11 13.67 4.85
N VAL A 81 -6.12 12.48 5.47
CA VAL A 81 -6.08 12.34 6.94
C VAL A 81 -4.77 12.90 7.50
N VAL A 82 -3.62 12.58 6.89
CA VAL A 82 -2.31 13.09 7.31
C VAL A 82 -2.27 14.62 7.25
N VAL A 83 -2.71 15.21 6.13
CA VAL A 83 -2.75 16.67 5.94
C VAL A 83 -3.69 17.33 6.95
N ARG A 84 -4.86 16.74 7.22
CA ARG A 84 -5.80 17.27 8.23
C ARG A 84 -5.22 17.21 9.64
N ILE A 85 -4.51 16.15 10.00
CA ILE A 85 -3.81 16.05 11.29
C ILE A 85 -2.74 17.13 11.41
N PHE A 86 -1.89 17.28 10.38
CA PHE A 86 -0.83 18.30 10.35
C PHE A 86 -1.34 19.75 10.29
N ASN A 87 -2.52 19.98 9.74
CA ASN A 87 -3.12 21.32 9.65
C ASN A 87 -3.92 21.71 10.90
N ILE A 88 -4.28 20.74 11.74
CA ILE A 88 -4.98 20.96 13.02
C ILE A 88 -4.03 21.33 14.16
N PHE A 89 -2.75 20.99 14.04
CA PHE A 89 -1.67 21.44 14.94
C PHE A 89 -1.02 22.73 14.42
#